data_AF-A0A364VDH0-F1
#
_entry.id   AF-A0A364VDH0-F1
#
_cell.length_a   1.000
_cell.length_b   1.000
_cell.length_c   1.000
_cell.angle_alpha   90.00
_cell.angle_beta   90.00
_cell.angle_gamma   90.00
#
_symmetry.space_group_name_H-M   'P 1'
#
loop_
_entity.id
_entity.type
_entity.pdbx_description
1 polymer ?
#
loop_
_entity_poly.entity_id
_entity_poly.type
_entity_poly.pdbx_seq_one_letter_code
_entity_poly.pdbx_strand_id
1 'polypeptide(L)' 'MSTDELKNKAEQFGGKAKEAAGDATGNESLKSEGKADQGAGKVKEKANEAKNKVAGKLNDILDN' A
#
# COMPACT_ATOMS: atom_id res chain seq x y z
N MET A 1 5.42 -12.41 13.06
CA MET A 1 4.45 -11.84 12.10
C MET A 1 3.47 -11.02 12.90
N SER A 2 3.56 -9.71 12.80
CA SER A 2 2.62 -8.79 13.45
C SER A 2 1.32 -8.74 12.64
N THR A 3 0.18 -8.45 13.30
CA THR A 3 -1.14 -8.35 12.66
C THR A 3 -1.16 -7.33 11.52
N ASP A 4 -0.38 -6.24 11.65
CA ASP A 4 -0.17 -5.24 10.61
C ASP A 4 0.55 -5.76 9.35
N GLU A 5 1.57 -6.61 9.51
CA GLU A 5 2.26 -7.21 8.38
C GLU A 5 1.34 -8.20 7.66
N LEU A 6 0.59 -9.01 8.40
CA LEU A 6 -0.36 -9.97 7.84
C LEU A 6 -1.46 -9.25 7.06
N LYS A 7 -1.97 -8.15 7.61
CA LYS A 7 -3.01 -7.32 6.98
C LYS A 7 -2.50 -6.66 5.70
N ASN A 8 -1.32 -6.05 5.72
CA ASN A 8 -0.71 -5.47 4.51
C ASN A 8 -0.49 -6.53 3.42
N LYS A 9 0.00 -7.71 3.81
CA LYS A 9 0.22 -8.82 2.87
C LYS A 9 -1.10 -9.36 2.32
N ALA A 10 -2.14 -9.45 3.15
CA ALA A 10 -3.48 -9.86 2.76
C ALA A 10 -4.13 -8.84 1.81
N GLU A 11 -3.98 -7.54 2.05
CA GLU A 11 -4.46 -6.48 1.15
C GLU A 11 -3.75 -6.53 -0.21
N GLN A 12 -2.42 -6.72 -0.23
CA GLN A 12 -1.67 -6.90 -1.48
C GLN A 12 -2.10 -8.18 -2.24
N PHE A 13 -2.32 -9.27 -1.52
CA PHE A 13 -2.76 -10.52 -2.11
C PHE A 13 -4.19 -10.42 -2.63
N GLY A 14 -5.08 -9.77 -1.88
CA GLY A 14 -6.46 -9.48 -2.26
C GLY A 14 -6.55 -8.59 -3.50
N GLY A 15 -5.73 -7.53 -3.58
CA GLY A 15 -5.68 -6.66 -4.76
C GLY A 15 -5.24 -7.42 -6.02
N LYS A 16 -4.21 -8.26 -5.93
CA LYS A 16 -3.79 -9.14 -7.05
C LYS A 16 -4.87 -10.17 -7.42
N ALA A 17 -5.55 -10.73 -6.42
CA ALA A 17 -6.63 -11.68 -6.65
C ALA A 17 -7.82 -11.02 -7.34
N LYS A 18 -8.22 -9.80 -6.93
CA LYS A 18 -9.26 -9.01 -7.62
C LYS A 18 -8.84 -8.66 -9.05
N GLU A 19 -7.57 -8.30 -9.25
CA GLU A 19 -7.04 -7.98 -10.58
C GLU A 19 -7.10 -9.20 -11.51
N ALA A 20 -6.62 -10.35 -11.04
CA ALA A 20 -6.64 -11.61 -11.79
C ALA A 20 -8.07 -12.13 -12.03
N ALA A 21 -8.95 -12.05 -11.02
CA ALA A 21 -10.34 -12.44 -11.15
C ALA A 21 -11.10 -11.51 -12.12
N GLY A 22 -10.84 -10.21 -12.07
CA GLY A 22 -11.40 -9.23 -13.01
C GLY A 22 -10.93 -9.45 -14.44
N ASP A 23 -9.65 -9.76 -14.64
CA ASP A 23 -9.11 -10.09 -15.96
C ASP A 23 -9.70 -11.40 -16.51
N ALA A 24 -9.78 -12.44 -15.67
CA ALA A 24 -10.31 -13.75 -16.06
C ALA A 24 -11.83 -13.75 -16.33
N THR A 25 -12.60 -12.91 -15.63
CA THR A 25 -14.06 -12.80 -15.78
C THR A 25 -14.48 -11.67 -16.71
N GLY A 26 -13.53 -10.87 -17.21
CA GLY A 26 -13.82 -9.65 -17.99
C GLY A 26 -14.48 -8.53 -17.18
N ASN A 27 -14.40 -8.58 -15.85
CA ASN A 27 -14.98 -7.58 -14.97
C ASN A 27 -13.99 -6.43 -14.72
N GLU A 28 -14.16 -5.34 -15.45
CA GLU A 28 -13.32 -4.14 -15.35
C GLU A 28 -13.35 -3.51 -13.95
N SER A 29 -14.46 -3.59 -13.22
CA SER A 29 -14.54 -3.05 -11.85
C SER A 29 -13.61 -3.78 -10.90
N LEU A 30 -13.59 -5.12 -10.93
CA LEU A 30 -12.68 -5.94 -10.12
C LEU A 30 -11.21 -5.69 -10.48
N LYS A 31 -10.92 -5.55 -11.78
CA LYS A 31 -9.57 -5.23 -12.26
C LYS A 31 -9.11 -3.85 -11.80
N SER A 32 -10.00 -2.86 -11.86
CA SER A 32 -9.72 -1.48 -11.46
C SER A 32 -9.55 -1.35 -9.95
N GLU A 33 -10.40 -2.03 -9.15
CA GLU A 33 -10.22 -2.12 -7.69
C GLU A 33 -8.86 -2.72 -7.32
N GLY A 34 -8.48 -3.84 -7.92
CA GLY A 34 -7.19 -4.49 -7.64
C GLY A 34 -5.99 -3.58 -7.93
N LYS A 35 -6.03 -2.82 -9.03
CA LYS A 35 -5.01 -1.83 -9.38
C LYS A 35 -5.01 -0.62 -8.46
N ALA A 36 -6.20 -0.13 -8.09
CA ALA A 36 -6.35 0.99 -7.17
C ALA A 36 -5.80 0.66 -5.78
N ASP A 37 -6.12 -0.54 -5.26
CA ASP A 37 -5.60 -1.03 -3.97
C ASP A 37 -4.06 -1.10 -3.99
N GLN A 38 -3.45 -1.61 -5.07
CA GLN A 38 -1.99 -1.62 -5.22
C GLN A 38 -1.38 -0.22 -5.32
N GLY A 39 -2.03 0.69 -6.04
CA GLY A 39 -1.58 2.08 -6.20
C GLY A 39 -1.62 2.84 -4.88
N ALA A 40 -2.75 2.75 -4.16
CA ALA A 40 -2.95 3.38 -2.87
C ALA A 40 -1.97 2.85 -1.81
N GLY A 41 -1.70 1.55 -1.80
CA GLY A 41 -0.69 0.94 -0.93
C GLY A 41 0.71 1.52 -1.16
N LYS A 42 1.17 1.55 -2.43
CA LYS A 42 2.47 2.12 -2.78
C LYS A 42 2.60 3.61 -2.44
N VAL A 43 1.53 4.38 -2.63
CA VAL A 43 1.50 5.80 -2.27
C VAL A 43 1.58 5.99 -0.76
N LYS A 44 0.81 5.23 0.03
CA LYS A 44 0.89 5.27 1.49
C LYS A 44 2.29 4.90 1.99
N GLU A 45 2.89 3.86 1.43
CA GLU A 45 4.22 3.39 1.83
C GLU A 45 5.28 4.47 1.56
N LYS A 46 5.31 5.04 0.35
CA LYS A 46 6.21 6.15 0.00
C LYS A 46 5.97 7.40 0.84
N ALA A 47 4.71 7.75 1.09
CA ALA A 47 4.35 8.90 1.91
C ALA A 47 4.78 8.72 3.37
N ASN A 48 4.63 7.52 3.93
CA ASN A 48 5.12 7.19 5.27
C ASN A 48 6.64 7.23 5.32
N GLU A 49 7.33 6.69 4.32
CA GLU A 49 8.79 6.71 4.27
C GLU A 49 9.34 8.15 4.19
N ALA A 50 8.70 9.00 3.37
CA ALA A 50 9.03 10.42 3.28
C ALA A 50 8.75 11.16 4.59
N LYS A 51 7.58 10.94 5.20
CA LYS A 51 7.26 11.51 6.52
C LYS A 51 8.27 11.08 7.58
N ASN A 52 8.67 9.81 7.59
CA ASN A 52 9.61 9.31 8.59
C ASN A 52 11.02 9.89 8.40
N LYS A 53 11.49 10.04 7.15
CA LYS A 53 12.76 10.73 6.85
C LYS A 53 12.74 12.21 7.23
N VAL A 54 11.63 12.90 6.98
CA VAL A 54 11.46 14.31 7.35
C VAL A 54 11.35 14.46 8.86
N ALA A 55 10.53 13.65 9.54
CA ALA A 55 10.37 13.67 10.98
C ALA A 55 11.68 13.35 11.71
N GLY A 56 12.44 12.34 11.25
CA GLY A 56 13.76 12.02 11.81
C GLY A 56 14.74 13.18 11.69
N LYS A 57 14.80 13.83 10.50
CA LYS A 57 15.66 15.01 10.30
C LYS A 57 15.22 16.25 11.08
N LEU A 58 13.91 16.47 11.25
CA LEU A 58 13.39 17.58 12.04
C LEU A 58 13.69 17.39 13.53
N ASN A 59 13.60 16.15 14.03
CA ASN A 59 13.95 15.87 15.43
C ASN A 59 15.46 16.10 15.67
N ASP A 60 16.34 15.66 14.76
CA ASP A 60 17.79 15.94 14.82
C ASP A 60 18.14 17.44 14.83
N ILE A 61 17.31 18.29 14.20
CA ILE A 61 17.54 19.74 14.14
C ILE A 61 16.97 20.46 15.37
N LEU A 62 15.90 19.93 15.98
CA LEU A 62 15.24 20.52 17.15
C LEU A 62 15.87 20.10 18.49
N ASP A 63 16.65 19.02 18.52
CA ASP A 63 17.32 18.49 19.73
C ASP A 63 18.75 19.05 19.97
N ASN A 64 19.18 20.08 19.20
CA ASN A 64 20.47 20.76 19.34
C ASN A 64 20.27 22.25 19.68
#